data_AF-A0A947QY61-F1
#
_entry.id   AF-A0A947QY61-F1
#
_cell.length_a   1.000
_cell.length_b   1.000
_cell.length_c   1.000
_cell.angle_alpha   90.00
_cell.angle_beta   90.00
_cell.angle_gamma   90.00
#
_symmetry.space_group_name_H-M   'P 1'
#
loop_
_entity.id
_entity.type
_entity.pdbx_description
1 polymer ?
#
loop_
_entity_poly.entity_id
_entity_poly.type
_entity_poly.pdbx_seq_one_letter_code
_entity_poly.pdbx_strand_id
1 'polypeptide(L)'
;AVIDELNEDWQDGYKRQMEVYQWLLRKKGLKVSRTGYFVYCNGITDKKAFDGKLEFDITVIPYLGSTTWVEPTLHKIKKTLGSAKVPEADLECDYCRYVGERGKV
;
A
#
# COMPACT_ATOMS: atom_id res chain seq x y z
N ALA A 1 -3.21 -11.62 15.50
CA ALA A 1 -4.49 -10.90 15.35
C ALA A 1 -5.12 -11.35 14.05
N VAL A 2 -6.43 -11.60 14.05
CA VAL A 2 -7.18 -11.86 12.81
C VAL A 2 -7.36 -10.52 12.10
N ILE A 3 -7.08 -10.47 10.80
CA ILE A 3 -7.31 -9.29 9.99
C ILE A 3 -8.73 -9.38 9.43
N ASP A 4 -9.64 -8.60 10.00
CA ASP A 4 -11.04 -8.45 9.60
C ASP A 4 -11.36 -7.02 9.10
N GLU A 5 -10.45 -6.08 9.34
CA GLU A 5 -10.50 -4.70 8.83
C GLU A 5 -9.12 -4.19 8.37
N LEU A 6 -9.11 -3.04 7.69
CA LEU A 6 -7.90 -2.41 7.14
C LEU A 6 -7.49 -1.15 7.92
N ASN A 7 -7.15 -1.26 9.20
CA ASN A 7 -6.86 -0.12 10.07
C ASN A 7 -5.39 0.02 10.51
N GLU A 8 -4.50 -0.86 10.07
CA GLU A 8 -3.08 -0.81 10.41
C GLU A 8 -2.28 0.07 9.45
N ASP A 9 -1.27 0.79 9.94
CA ASP A 9 -0.46 1.73 9.14
C ASP A 9 0.18 1.08 7.91
N TRP A 10 0.65 -0.16 8.04
CA TRP A 10 1.25 -0.90 6.92
C TRP A 10 0.24 -1.27 5.84
N GLN A 11 -1.07 -1.28 6.15
CA GLN A 11 -2.13 -1.62 5.19
C GLN A 11 -2.44 -0.48 4.22
N ASP A 12 -2.01 0.75 4.52
CA ASP A 12 -2.20 1.89 3.63
C ASP A 12 -1.50 1.70 2.27
N GLY A 13 -0.43 0.92 2.22
CA GLY A 13 0.19 0.47 0.97
C GLY A 13 -0.79 -0.30 0.08
N TYR A 14 -1.51 -1.27 0.65
CA TYR A 14 -2.49 -2.08 -0.06
C TYR A 14 -3.72 -1.28 -0.48
N LYS A 15 -4.20 -0.36 0.36
CA LYS A 15 -5.28 0.59 0.00
C LYS A 15 -4.91 1.41 -1.23
N ARG A 16 -3.71 2.02 -1.23
CA ARG A 16 -3.20 2.79 -2.38
C ARG A 16 -3.07 1.92 -3.63
N GLN A 17 -2.60 0.68 -3.49
CA GLN A 17 -2.49 -0.26 -4.61
C GLN A 17 -3.86 -0.53 -5.26
N MET A 18 -4.89 -0.84 -4.44
CA MET A 18 -6.26 -1.02 -4.91
C MET A 18 -6.78 0.22 -5.65
N GLU A 19 -6.57 1.42 -5.11
CA GLU A 19 -7.00 2.67 -5.74
C GLU A 19 -6.27 2.93 -7.08
N VAL A 20 -4.97 2.64 -7.16
CA VAL A 20 -4.22 2.72 -8.43
C VAL A 20 -4.78 1.74 -9.46
N TYR A 21 -5.11 0.51 -9.09
CA TYR A 21 -5.74 -0.46 -10.00
C TYR A 21 -7.11 0.01 -10.47
N GLN A 22 -7.95 0.52 -9.55
CA GLN A 22 -9.24 1.10 -9.94
C GLN A 22 -9.06 2.26 -10.92
N TRP A 23 -8.10 3.15 -10.67
CA TRP A 23 -7.81 4.29 -11.54
C TRP A 23 -7.38 3.83 -12.94
N LEU A 24 -6.43 2.89 -13.03
CA LEU A 24 -5.94 2.35 -14.30
C LEU A 24 -7.05 1.71 -15.14
N LEU A 25 -7.86 0.86 -14.51
CA LEU A 25 -8.95 0.15 -15.20
C LEU A 25 -10.05 1.13 -15.66
N ARG A 26 -10.37 2.15 -14.86
CA ARG A 26 -11.29 3.23 -15.26
C ARG A 26 -10.74 4.04 -16.44
N LYS A 27 -9.44 4.36 -16.45
CA LYS A 27 -8.79 5.06 -17.58
C LYS A 27 -8.77 4.21 -18.87
N LYS A 28 -8.88 2.88 -18.76
CA LYS A 28 -9.11 1.97 -19.89
C LYS A 28 -10.58 1.89 -20.35
N GLY A 29 -11.48 2.69 -19.78
CA GLY A 29 -12.91 2.71 -20.14
C GLY A 29 -13.73 1.59 -19.52
N LEU A 30 -13.17 0.81 -18.60
CA LEU A 30 -13.91 -0.25 -17.91
C LEU A 30 -14.81 0.32 -16.82
N LYS A 31 -15.96 -0.30 -16.61
CA LYS A 31 -16.83 -0.02 -15.46
C LYS A 31 -16.23 -0.69 -14.23
N VAL A 32 -15.80 0.10 -13.26
CA VAL A 32 -15.14 -0.38 -12.04
C VAL A 32 -15.87 0.17 -10.82
N SER A 33 -16.29 -0.73 -9.92
CA SER A 33 -16.91 -0.37 -8.64
C SER A 33 -15.99 0.53 -7.80
N ARG A 34 -16.58 1.35 -6.92
CA ARG A 34 -15.82 2.06 -5.88
C ARG A 34 -15.38 1.12 -4.76
N THR A 35 -16.17 0.08 -4.50
CA THR A 35 -15.84 -0.93 -3.51
C THR A 35 -14.90 -1.97 -4.11
N GLY A 36 -13.69 -2.06 -3.56
CA GLY A 36 -12.77 -3.19 -3.74
C GLY A 36 -12.90 -4.15 -2.58
N TYR A 37 -12.43 -5.38 -2.75
CA TYR A 37 -12.42 -6.39 -1.70
C TYR A 37 -11.01 -6.92 -1.50
N PHE A 38 -10.60 -7.01 -0.24
CA PHE A 38 -9.35 -7.65 0.14
C PHE A 38 -9.65 -9.02 0.73
N VAL A 39 -8.98 -10.05 0.22
CA VAL A 39 -9.08 -11.41 0.75
C VAL A 39 -7.85 -11.65 1.61
N TYR A 40 -8.05 -11.85 2.90
CA TYR A 40 -6.99 -12.15 3.84
C TYR A 40 -7.05 -13.60 4.27
N CYS A 41 -5.90 -14.27 4.24
CA CYS A 41 -5.71 -15.63 4.74
C CYS A 41 -4.94 -15.52 6.07
N ASN A 42 -5.67 -15.62 7.18
CA ASN A 42 -5.14 -15.46 8.53
C ASN A 42 -4.67 -16.80 9.07
N GLY A 43 -3.37 -16.93 9.34
CA GLY A 43 -2.83 -18.13 10.00
C GLY A 43 -3.31 -18.23 11.44
N ILE A 44 -3.86 -19.39 11.81
CA ILE A 44 -4.33 -19.65 13.16
C ILE A 44 -3.13 -20.08 14.02
N THR A 45 -2.81 -19.27 15.04
CA THR A 45 -1.60 -19.42 15.88
C THR A 45 -1.89 -19.90 17.30
N ASP A 46 -3.17 -20.00 17.67
CA ASP A 46 -3.66 -20.33 19.02
C ASP A 46 -4.16 -21.78 19.13
N LYS A 47 -3.75 -22.66 18.20
CA LYS A 47 -4.05 -24.09 18.29
C LYS A 47 -3.30 -24.74 19.44
N LYS A 48 -3.95 -25.71 20.10
CA LYS A 48 -3.38 -26.44 21.24
C LYS A 48 -2.07 -27.17 20.92
N ALA A 49 -1.89 -27.58 19.66
CA ALA A 49 -0.68 -28.20 19.14
C ALA A 49 -0.54 -27.85 17.65
N PHE A 50 0.69 -27.90 17.13
CA PHE A 50 0.99 -27.65 15.73
C PHE A 50 0.63 -28.85 14.84
N ASP A 51 0.81 -30.08 15.32
CA ASP A 51 0.49 -31.35 14.63
C ASP A 51 0.93 -31.44 13.15
N GLY A 52 1.95 -30.68 12.75
CA GLY A 52 2.38 -30.59 11.35
C GLY A 52 1.35 -29.95 10.40
N LYS A 53 0.34 -29.25 10.93
CA LYS A 53 -0.77 -28.65 10.19
C LYS A 53 -0.80 -27.14 10.42
N LEU A 54 -0.81 -26.38 9.34
CA LEU A 54 -1.17 -24.97 9.37
C LEU A 54 -2.65 -24.83 9.04
N GLU A 55 -3.37 -24.13 9.91
CA GLU A 55 -4.79 -23.84 9.75
C GLU A 55 -4.97 -22.35 9.47
N PHE A 56 -5.97 -22.00 8.67
CA PHE A 56 -6.19 -20.64 8.22
C PHE A 56 -7.67 -20.29 8.24
N ASP A 57 -7.97 -19.04 8.57
CA ASP A 57 -9.28 -18.42 8.37
C ASP A 57 -9.22 -17.39 7.25
N ILE A 58 -10.23 -17.39 6.37
CA ILE A 58 -10.32 -16.46 5.26
C ILE A 58 -11.33 -15.38 5.57
N THR A 59 -10.90 -14.12 5.48
CA THR A 59 -11.77 -12.95 5.62
C THR A 59 -11.84 -12.19 4.30
N VAL A 60 -13.02 -11.63 4.02
CA VAL A 60 -13.27 -10.78 2.85
C VAL A 60 -13.67 -9.40 3.35
N ILE A 61 -12.79 -8.43 3.12
CA ILE A 61 -12.89 -7.09 3.70
C ILE A 61 -13.31 -6.10 2.61
N PRO A 62 -14.50 -5.47 2.70
CA PRO A 62 -14.90 -4.43 1.77
C PRO A 62 -14.14 -3.14 2.03
N TYR A 63 -13.68 -2.48 0.96
CA TYR A 63 -12.97 -1.21 1.02
C TYR A 63 -13.49 -0.23 -0.01
N LEU A 64 -13.94 0.94 0.44
CA LEU A 64 -14.40 2.02 -0.42
C LEU A 64 -13.22 2.88 -0.89
N GLY A 65 -12.71 2.62 -2.09
CA GLY A 65 -11.57 3.33 -2.66
C GLY A 65 -11.92 4.70 -3.25
N SER A 66 -10.91 5.59 -3.27
CA SER A 66 -10.93 6.89 -3.94
C SER A 66 -9.72 7.08 -4.85
N THR A 67 -9.97 7.42 -6.10
CA THR A 67 -8.90 7.66 -7.09
C THR A 67 -8.56 9.14 -7.26
N THR A 68 -9.14 10.02 -6.44
CA THR A 68 -9.01 11.48 -6.59
C THR A 68 -7.58 11.99 -6.36
N TRP A 69 -6.78 11.26 -5.56
CA TRP A 69 -5.40 11.64 -5.26
C TRP A 69 -4.40 11.21 -6.33
N VAL A 70 -4.73 10.20 -7.15
CA VAL A 70 -3.78 9.54 -8.06
C VAL A 70 -3.28 10.53 -9.11
N GLU A 71 -4.18 11.16 -9.85
CA GLU A 71 -3.82 12.03 -10.97
C GLU A 71 -3.05 13.30 -10.54
N PRO A 72 -3.46 14.05 -9.49
CA PRO A 72 -2.64 15.15 -8.96
C PRO A 72 -1.25 14.69 -8.48
N THR A 73 -1.16 13.50 -7.87
CA THR A 73 0.11 12.95 -7.40
C THR A 73 1.05 12.59 -8.55
N LEU A 74 0.54 12.01 -9.64
CA LEU A 74 1.32 11.73 -10.84
C LEU A 74 1.92 13.01 -11.45
N HIS A 75 1.16 14.11 -11.48
CA HIS A 75 1.69 15.40 -11.95
C HIS A 75 2.82 15.93 -11.06
N LYS A 76 2.68 15.80 -9.73
CA LYS A 76 3.74 16.17 -8.77
C LYS A 76 5.00 15.32 -8.99
N ILE A 77 4.85 14.00 -9.11
CA ILE A 77 5.97 13.09 -9.38
C ILE A 77 6.68 13.48 -10.67
N LYS A 78 5.95 13.70 -11.76
CA LYS A 78 6.53 14.13 -13.05
C LYS A 78 7.30 15.44 -12.92
N LYS A 79 6.73 16.43 -12.22
CA LYS A 79 7.39 17.72 -11.98
C LYS A 79 8.70 17.55 -11.21
N THR A 80 8.70 16.72 -10.16
CA THR A 80 9.90 16.45 -9.36
C THR A 80 10.96 15.71 -10.17
N LEU A 81 10.60 14.67 -10.90
CA LEU A 81 11.55 13.88 -11.71
C LEU A 81 12.12 14.67 -12.90
N GLY A 82 11.36 15.62 -13.46
CA GLY A 82 11.82 16.50 -14.53
C GLY A 82 12.58 17.74 -14.06
N SER A 83 12.71 17.95 -12.75
CA SER A 83 13.41 19.11 -12.18
C SER A 83 14.92 18.93 -12.29
N ALA A 84 15.64 20.01 -12.65
CA ALA A 84 17.10 20.05 -12.54
C ALA A 84 17.59 20.13 -11.08
N LYS A 85 16.73 20.59 -10.15
CA LYS A 85 17.02 20.66 -8.72
C LYS A 85 16.59 19.36 -8.04
N VAL A 86 17.52 18.72 -7.34
CA VAL A 86 17.28 17.57 -6.45
C VAL A 86 16.41 18.02 -5.26
N PRO A 87 15.36 17.27 -4.89
CA PRO A 87 14.53 17.61 -3.73
C PRO A 87 15.32 17.54 -2.42
N GLU A 88 14.82 18.27 -1.42
CA GLU A 88 15.40 18.21 -0.07
C GLU A 88 15.17 16.83 0.56
N ALA A 89 16.15 16.40 1.35
CA ALA A 89 16.06 15.17 2.11
C ALA A 89 14.99 15.29 3.21
N ASP A 90 14.18 14.25 3.35
CA ASP A 90 13.24 14.14 4.46
C ASP A 90 13.95 13.59 5.71
N LEU A 91 13.60 14.09 6.89
CA LEU A 91 14.21 13.68 8.17
C LEU A 91 13.87 12.23 8.54
N GLU A 92 12.70 11.75 8.09
CA GLU A 92 12.21 10.39 8.35
C GLU A 92 12.60 9.41 7.22
N CYS A 93 13.33 9.87 6.20
CA CYS A 93 13.77 9.05 5.07
C CYS A 93 15.05 8.27 5.41
N ASP A 94 14.90 6.98 5.70
CA ASP A 94 16.01 6.07 5.99
C ASP A 94 17.11 6.06 4.91
N TYR A 95 16.72 6.12 3.64
CA TYR A 95 17.66 6.18 2.52
C TYR A 95 18.42 7.50 2.47
N CYS A 96 17.75 8.61 2.79
CA CYS A 96 18.35 9.94 2.82
C CYS A 96 19.37 10.01 3.96
N ARG A 97 19.00 9.49 5.13
CA ARG A 97 19.91 9.30 6.28
C ARG A 97 21.11 8.43 5.90
N TYR A 98 20.87 7.26 5.30
CA TYR A 98 21.95 6.36 4.88
C TYR A 98 22.95 7.04 3.94
N VAL A 99 22.47 7.75 2.91
CA VAL A 99 23.33 8.46 1.95
C VAL A 99 24.12 9.58 2.66
N GLY A 100 23.48 10.31 3.57
CA GLY A 100 24.13 11.36 4.35
C GLY A 100 25.24 10.83 5.27
N GLU A 101 24.99 9.73 5.97
CA GLU A 101 26.00 9.10 6.84
C GLU A 101 27.15 8.47 6.04
N ARG A 102 26.88 7.85 4.88
CA ARG A 102 27.93 7.27 4.01
C ARG A 102 28.96 8.30 3.56
N GLY A 103 28.55 9.55 3.35
CA GLY A 103 29.42 10.63 2.89
C GLY A 103 30.32 11.24 3.97
N LYS A 104 30.19 10.84 5.24
CA LYS A 104 31.00 11.35 6.36
C LYS A 104 32.27 10.54 6.64
N VAL A 105 32.62 9.59 5.77
CA VAL A 105 33.85 8.79 5.83
C VAL A 105 34.95 9.47 5.02
#